data_AF-A0A9E3UA39-F1
#
_entry.id   AF-A0A9E3UA39-F1
#
_cell.length_a   1.000
_cell.length_b   1.000
_cell.length_c   1.000
_cell.angle_alpha   90.00
_cell.angle_beta   90.00
_cell.angle_gamma   90.00
#
_symmetry.space_group_name_H-M   'P 1'
#
loop_
_entity.id
_entity.type
_entity.pdbx_description
1 polymer ?
#
loop_
_entity_poly.entity_id
_entity_poly.type
_entity_poly.pdbx_seq_one_letter_code
_entity_poly.pdbx_strand_id
1 'polypeptide(L)'
;MKHFFGRWARVLGTSVFLGTMVAAGTGCGAIGAAANPKVAWAIGDPAPMSVVVRRADVAEKTAQQVDKVMTDTPANDDSPWLSQIAPAKEEATQQLTELRQHQLYAPGGPGQGARIVPAEVWARSLAKVSEKSAEKAAPAPAPADPAPAPQQEAVAAPEAEPVAVVEPKVDPKKKDKKGKKPAAQPVAKNAKNGKPKNGKNGKKGAAPAIEEPAMPPPPAVAVAPAPAAPAAPAAPAAPAPAAPAAPAAAAPAKYPSLLAAIDKDLAASWAKIIEKKKAIGDLKTQIATEEAALDVKGISDADKRAHKRTIDHLEKQVAHAEKEADKLADAFLDQAKISAKKAPADVRDHFGPVLVNLRQAVDDAKTANGAAAVRYPMAATSIPDSAQHMAGVYVADVIEEKTGKRPQGQGVQPNVTLDGTKVNLTLNGLSQADLGKTSVAEVTSEVTARTTAWVKRALGLLGTISATKDMLSFEDDVLSALIDGFKASGWAAPAPVTIPDAPGGAAPARSARGQGTPRS
;
A
#
# COMPACT_ATOMS: atom_id res chain seq x y z
N MET A 1 28.78 6.41 36.26
CA MET A 1 28.74 5.01 35.74
C MET A 1 27.33 4.50 35.40
N LYS A 2 26.27 4.76 36.18
CA LYS A 2 24.91 4.29 35.88
C LYS A 2 24.30 4.81 34.55
N HIS A 3 24.65 6.02 34.12
CA HIS A 3 24.21 6.57 32.82
C HIS A 3 24.95 6.00 31.60
N PHE A 4 26.14 5.42 31.78
CA PHE A 4 26.95 4.87 30.68
C PHE A 4 26.48 3.47 30.28
N PHE A 5 26.08 2.66 31.26
CA PHE A 5 25.53 1.31 31.04
C PHE A 5 24.15 1.32 30.37
N GLY A 6 23.29 2.30 30.68
CA GLY A 6 21.95 2.40 30.08
C GLY A 6 21.95 2.74 28.58
N ARG A 7 22.98 3.46 28.09
CA ARG A 7 23.16 3.77 26.66
C ARG A 7 23.62 2.54 25.87
N TRP A 8 24.52 1.73 26.42
CA TRP A 8 25.01 0.51 25.77
C TRP A 8 23.95 -0.60 25.70
N ALA A 9 23.15 -0.78 26.76
CA ALA A 9 22.07 -1.77 26.76
C ALA A 9 20.97 -1.45 25.73
N ARG A 10 20.71 -0.17 25.45
CA ARG A 10 19.80 0.23 24.36
C ARG A 10 20.37 -0.10 22.98
N VAL A 11 21.63 0.25 22.71
CA VAL A 11 22.28 0.00 21.41
C VAL A 11 22.39 -1.51 21.11
N LEU A 12 22.72 -2.33 22.11
CA LEU A 12 22.78 -3.78 21.96
C LEU A 12 21.38 -4.41 21.81
N GLY A 13 20.37 -3.91 22.53
CA GLY A 13 18.98 -4.38 22.38
C GLY A 13 18.42 -4.13 20.98
N THR A 14 18.69 -2.96 20.39
CA THR A 14 18.25 -2.65 19.01
C THR A 14 18.98 -3.50 17.96
N SER A 15 20.25 -3.84 18.20
CA SER A 15 21.05 -4.66 17.27
C SER A 15 20.60 -6.13 17.26
N VAL A 16 20.26 -6.68 18.43
CA VAL A 16 19.71 -8.05 18.53
C VAL A 16 18.29 -8.12 17.95
N PHE A 17 17.47 -7.09 18.14
CA PHE A 17 16.13 -7.01 17.54
C PHE A 17 16.18 -6.96 16.01
N LEU A 18 17.05 -6.11 15.43
CA LEU A 18 17.26 -6.07 13.97
C LEU A 18 17.80 -7.42 13.44
N GLY A 19 18.77 -8.02 14.15
CA GLY A 19 19.33 -9.32 13.77
C GLY A 19 18.31 -10.46 13.81
N THR A 20 17.41 -10.45 14.79
CA THR A 20 16.37 -11.47 14.96
C THR A 20 15.23 -11.28 13.97
N MET A 21 14.81 -10.04 13.68
CA MET A 21 13.81 -9.76 12.63
C MET A 21 14.32 -10.14 11.23
N VAL A 22 15.60 -9.90 10.94
CA VAL A 22 16.21 -10.33 9.68
C VAL A 22 16.27 -11.86 9.59
N ALA A 23 16.64 -12.55 10.67
CA ALA A 23 16.79 -14.01 10.67
C ALA A 23 15.47 -14.79 10.68
N ALA A 24 14.45 -14.35 11.43
CA ALA A 24 13.21 -15.11 11.64
C ALA A 24 12.11 -14.80 10.60
N GLY A 25 12.01 -13.56 10.12
CA GLY A 25 10.92 -13.15 9.20
C GLY A 25 11.31 -13.05 7.72
N THR A 26 12.60 -12.91 7.41
CA THR A 26 13.05 -12.56 6.04
C THR A 26 14.07 -13.51 5.41
N GLY A 27 14.41 -14.60 6.10
CA GLY A 27 15.54 -15.48 5.77
C GLY A 27 15.56 -16.01 4.32
N CYS A 28 14.41 -16.32 3.71
CA CYS A 28 14.38 -16.76 2.32
C CYS A 28 14.18 -15.60 1.31
N GLY A 29 13.49 -14.54 1.71
CA GLY A 29 13.12 -13.44 0.83
C GLY A 29 14.30 -12.54 0.47
N ALA A 30 15.10 -12.12 1.46
CA ALA A 30 16.25 -11.25 1.26
C ALA A 30 17.40 -11.97 0.53
N ILE A 31 17.63 -13.25 0.84
CA ILE A 31 18.62 -14.08 0.15
C ILE A 31 18.20 -14.31 -1.30
N GLY A 32 16.92 -14.63 -1.54
CA GLY A 32 16.40 -14.76 -2.91
C GLY A 32 16.48 -13.47 -3.71
N ALA A 33 16.23 -12.31 -3.08
CA ALA A 33 16.39 -11.01 -3.72
C ALA A 33 17.87 -10.72 -4.04
N ALA A 34 18.79 -10.98 -3.12
CA ALA A 34 20.23 -10.80 -3.35
C ALA A 34 20.78 -11.70 -4.46
N ALA A 35 20.16 -12.86 -4.70
CA ALA A 35 20.49 -13.75 -5.81
C ALA A 35 19.95 -13.27 -7.16
N ASN A 36 19.03 -12.30 -7.20
CA ASN A 36 18.52 -11.76 -8.46
C ASN A 36 19.52 -10.74 -9.04
N PRO A 37 20.17 -11.03 -10.19
CA PRO A 37 21.14 -10.12 -10.79
C PRO A 37 20.55 -8.76 -11.16
N LYS A 38 19.23 -8.68 -11.41
CA LYS A 38 18.54 -7.41 -11.70
C LYS A 38 18.55 -6.43 -10.53
N VAL A 39 18.79 -6.88 -9.29
CA VAL A 39 18.82 -6.00 -8.11
C VAL A 39 20.20 -5.91 -7.45
N ALA A 40 21.22 -6.60 -8.00
CA ALA A 40 22.58 -6.59 -7.44
C ALA A 40 23.17 -5.18 -7.33
N TRP A 41 22.79 -4.27 -8.23
CA TRP A 41 23.19 -2.85 -8.17
C TRP A 41 22.74 -2.14 -6.89
N ALA A 42 21.65 -2.60 -6.25
CA ALA A 42 21.11 -1.98 -5.04
C ALA A 42 22.03 -2.12 -3.82
N ILE A 43 23.00 -3.04 -3.86
CA ILE A 43 24.01 -3.19 -2.80
C ILE A 43 24.93 -1.94 -2.75
N GLY A 44 25.34 -1.43 -3.92
CA GLY A 44 26.22 -0.27 -4.03
C GLY A 44 25.51 1.07 -4.16
N ASP A 45 24.18 1.06 -4.20
CA ASP A 45 23.36 2.25 -4.40
C ASP A 45 23.27 3.08 -3.11
N PRO A 46 23.54 4.40 -3.14
CA PRO A 46 23.58 5.24 -1.94
C PRO A 46 22.18 5.63 -1.41
N ALA A 47 21.12 4.90 -1.79
CA ALA A 47 19.75 5.23 -1.39
C ALA A 47 19.57 5.28 0.15
N PRO A 48 19.08 6.41 0.70
CA PRO A 48 18.66 6.52 2.10
C PRO A 48 17.31 5.81 2.31
N MET A 49 16.87 5.72 3.57
CA MET A 49 15.61 5.04 3.87
C MET A 49 14.40 5.66 3.16
N SER A 50 14.36 6.99 2.98
CA SER A 50 13.27 7.64 2.22
C SER A 50 13.14 7.13 0.78
N VAL A 51 14.26 6.87 0.10
CA VAL A 51 14.27 6.28 -1.26
C VAL A 51 13.92 4.79 -1.21
N VAL A 52 14.39 4.05 -0.21
CA VAL A 52 14.08 2.62 -0.04
C VAL A 52 12.58 2.42 0.17
N VAL A 53 11.96 3.20 1.07
CA VAL A 53 10.50 3.19 1.30
C VAL A 53 9.76 3.53 0.01
N ARG A 54 10.20 4.59 -0.70
CA ARG A 54 9.58 4.98 -1.98
C ARG A 54 9.60 3.87 -3.02
N ARG A 55 10.69 3.11 -3.15
CA ARG A 55 10.76 1.98 -4.12
C ARG A 55 9.76 0.88 -3.79
N ALA A 56 9.62 0.53 -2.51
CA ALA A 56 8.61 -0.43 -2.08
C ALA A 56 7.19 0.10 -2.32
N ASP A 57 6.93 1.36 -1.97
CA ASP A 57 5.61 1.99 -2.19
C ASP A 57 5.25 2.07 -3.68
N VAL A 58 6.22 2.35 -4.55
CA VAL A 58 6.03 2.38 -6.00
C VAL A 58 5.72 0.98 -6.54
N ALA A 59 6.39 -0.05 -6.03
CA ALA A 59 6.10 -1.43 -6.41
C ALA A 59 4.68 -1.84 -5.98
N GLU A 60 4.29 -1.52 -4.76
CA GLU A 60 2.93 -1.75 -4.25
C GLU A 60 1.88 -1.01 -5.09
N LYS A 61 2.11 0.27 -5.38
CA LYS A 61 1.22 1.06 -6.24
C LYS A 61 1.12 0.48 -7.65
N THR A 62 2.22 -0.02 -8.20
CA THR A 62 2.20 -0.64 -9.54
C THR A 62 1.32 -1.88 -9.52
N ALA A 63 1.45 -2.76 -8.52
CA ALA A 63 0.57 -3.93 -8.35
C ALA A 63 -0.90 -3.50 -8.25
N GLN A 64 -1.22 -2.52 -7.39
CA GLN A 64 -2.59 -2.00 -7.25
C GLN A 64 -3.16 -1.44 -8.57
N GLN A 65 -2.35 -0.75 -9.38
CA GLN A 65 -2.83 -0.25 -10.67
C GLN A 65 -2.98 -1.37 -11.71
N VAL A 66 -2.10 -2.38 -11.70
CA VAL A 66 -2.23 -3.57 -12.57
C VAL A 66 -3.52 -4.32 -12.25
N ASP A 67 -3.77 -4.60 -10.97
CA ASP A 67 -5.02 -5.17 -10.46
C ASP A 67 -6.24 -4.39 -10.97
N LYS A 68 -6.28 -3.07 -10.72
CA LYS A 68 -7.37 -2.19 -11.17
C LYS A 68 -7.55 -2.18 -12.69
N VAL A 69 -6.47 -2.22 -13.47
CA VAL A 69 -6.55 -2.33 -14.94
C VAL A 69 -7.15 -3.67 -15.37
N MET A 70 -6.77 -4.75 -14.70
CA MET A 70 -7.23 -6.09 -15.01
C MET A 70 -8.71 -6.31 -14.64
N THR A 71 -9.17 -5.75 -13.52
CA THR A 71 -10.49 -6.10 -12.93
C THR A 71 -11.55 -5.02 -13.04
N ASP A 72 -11.16 -3.74 -13.02
CA ASP A 72 -12.10 -2.65 -12.76
C ASP A 72 -12.18 -1.63 -13.91
N THR A 73 -11.27 -1.72 -14.89
CA THR A 73 -11.18 -0.75 -15.97
C THR A 73 -12.02 -1.21 -17.16
N PRO A 74 -13.16 -0.57 -17.45
CA PRO A 74 -14.02 -0.99 -18.54
C PRO A 74 -13.32 -0.89 -19.90
N ALA A 75 -13.55 -1.87 -20.75
CA ALA A 75 -12.83 -2.03 -21.99
C ALA A 75 -13.77 -2.04 -23.21
N ASN A 76 -13.34 -1.34 -24.24
CA ASN A 76 -13.88 -1.31 -25.59
C ASN A 76 -12.75 -1.63 -26.57
N ASP A 77 -13.13 -1.98 -27.79
CA ASP A 77 -12.21 -2.16 -28.92
C ASP A 77 -11.54 -0.83 -29.35
N ASP A 78 -11.93 0.32 -28.79
CA ASP A 78 -11.34 1.64 -29.04
C ASP A 78 -11.09 2.40 -27.73
N SER A 79 -10.94 1.69 -26.61
CA SER A 79 -10.72 2.32 -25.30
C SER A 79 -9.46 3.20 -25.34
N PRO A 80 -9.56 4.53 -25.10
CA PRO A 80 -8.42 5.42 -25.22
C PRO A 80 -7.25 5.10 -24.28
N TRP A 81 -7.52 4.35 -23.20
CA TRP A 81 -6.49 3.95 -22.24
C TRP A 81 -5.59 2.82 -22.74
N LEU A 82 -6.00 2.04 -23.75
CA LEU A 82 -5.23 0.90 -24.22
C LEU A 82 -3.90 1.34 -24.84
N SER A 83 -3.90 2.46 -25.56
CA SER A 83 -2.67 3.09 -26.06
C SER A 83 -1.88 3.86 -24.99
N GLN A 84 -2.44 4.04 -23.78
CA GLN A 84 -1.84 4.79 -22.68
C GLN A 84 -1.23 3.90 -21.59
N ILE A 85 -1.42 2.57 -21.67
CA ILE A 85 -0.85 1.65 -20.66
C ILE A 85 0.66 1.69 -20.66
N ALA A 86 1.27 1.69 -21.85
CA ALA A 86 2.70 1.84 -21.97
C ALA A 86 3.04 3.32 -22.20
N PRO A 87 3.90 3.93 -21.37
CA PRO A 87 4.37 5.27 -21.66
C PRO A 87 5.17 5.28 -22.96
N ALA A 88 4.96 6.31 -23.78
CA ALA A 88 5.85 6.58 -24.90
C ALA A 88 7.29 6.76 -24.39
N LYS A 89 8.29 6.38 -25.18
CA LYS A 89 9.70 6.45 -24.77
C LYS A 89 10.11 7.87 -24.37
N GLU A 90 9.62 8.87 -25.11
CA GLU A 90 9.85 10.28 -24.87
C GLU A 90 9.20 10.73 -23.56
N GLU A 91 7.95 10.32 -23.31
CA GLU A 91 7.24 10.60 -22.05
C GLU A 91 7.94 9.93 -20.86
N ALA A 92 8.35 8.66 -20.98
CA ALA A 92 9.10 7.96 -19.95
C ALA A 92 10.42 8.68 -19.62
N THR A 93 11.13 9.16 -20.65
CA THR A 93 12.38 9.92 -20.49
C THR A 93 12.14 11.26 -19.79
N GLN A 94 11.05 11.95 -20.14
CA GLN A 94 10.64 13.18 -19.49
C GLN A 94 10.28 12.93 -18.02
N GLN A 95 9.47 11.92 -17.72
CA GLN A 95 9.11 11.54 -16.35
C GLN A 95 10.35 11.19 -15.52
N LEU A 96 11.33 10.46 -16.07
CA LEU A 96 12.60 10.20 -15.39
C LEU A 96 13.40 11.49 -15.12
N THR A 97 13.34 12.47 -16.02
CA THR A 97 14.00 13.77 -15.85
C THR A 97 13.33 14.59 -14.75
N GLU A 98 12.00 14.62 -14.72
CA GLU A 98 11.22 15.27 -13.64
C GLU A 98 11.48 14.59 -12.30
N LEU A 99 11.55 13.25 -12.28
CA LEU A 99 11.88 12.49 -11.08
C LEU A 99 13.27 12.81 -10.54
N ARG A 100 14.25 13.13 -11.38
CA ARG A 100 15.58 13.60 -10.91
C ARG A 100 15.53 14.95 -10.22
N GLN A 101 14.56 15.79 -10.57
CA GLN A 101 14.36 17.09 -9.93
C GLN A 101 13.56 16.97 -8.63
N HIS A 102 12.93 15.82 -8.40
CA HIS A 102 12.23 15.55 -7.15
C HIS A 102 13.21 15.67 -5.96
N GLN A 103 12.76 16.29 -4.87
CA GLN A 103 13.58 16.61 -3.69
C GLN A 103 14.37 15.41 -3.12
N LEU A 104 13.81 14.20 -3.23
CA LEU A 104 14.48 12.97 -2.83
C LEU A 104 15.70 12.61 -3.68
N TYR A 105 15.71 12.94 -4.97
CA TYR A 105 16.76 12.54 -5.93
C TYR A 105 17.64 13.71 -6.40
N ALA A 106 17.16 14.95 -6.21
CA ALA A 106 17.83 16.16 -6.65
C ALA A 106 19.24 16.30 -6.04
N PRO A 107 20.17 17.00 -6.71
CA PRO A 107 21.45 17.37 -6.12
C PRO A 107 21.27 18.08 -4.77
N GLY A 108 21.99 17.64 -3.74
CA GLY A 108 21.84 18.12 -2.36
C GLY A 108 20.67 17.50 -1.59
N GLY A 109 19.83 16.68 -2.24
CA GLY A 109 18.78 15.88 -1.60
C GLY A 109 19.35 14.63 -0.90
N PRO A 110 18.56 13.98 -0.03
CA PRO A 110 19.02 12.84 0.77
C PRO A 110 19.35 11.61 -0.08
N GLY A 111 18.69 11.46 -1.23
CA GLY A 111 18.94 10.41 -2.21
C GLY A 111 19.75 10.90 -3.41
N GLN A 112 20.56 11.93 -3.25
CA GLN A 112 21.49 12.35 -4.30
C GLN A 112 22.35 11.15 -4.75
N GLY A 113 22.31 10.87 -6.06
CA GLY A 113 23.03 9.75 -6.66
C GLY A 113 22.34 8.39 -6.51
N ALA A 114 21.21 8.31 -5.80
CA ALA A 114 20.39 7.11 -5.76
C ALA A 114 19.73 6.88 -7.12
N ARG A 115 19.68 5.62 -7.55
CA ARG A 115 19.07 5.24 -8.83
C ARG A 115 17.54 5.43 -8.81
N ILE A 116 16.99 6.02 -9.86
CA ILE A 116 15.54 6.02 -10.10
C ILE A 116 15.18 4.72 -10.82
N VAL A 117 14.17 4.01 -10.33
CA VAL A 117 13.74 2.71 -10.88
C VAL A 117 12.63 2.89 -11.93
N PRO A 118 12.61 2.08 -13.00
CA PRO A 118 11.56 2.12 -14.02
C PRO A 118 10.13 2.03 -13.47
N ALA A 119 9.94 1.29 -12.38
CA ALA A 119 8.64 1.17 -11.72
C ALA A 119 8.02 2.53 -11.33
N GLU A 120 8.82 3.58 -11.10
CA GLU A 120 8.27 4.92 -10.79
C GLU A 120 7.49 5.51 -11.97
N VAL A 121 7.93 5.24 -13.20
CA VAL A 121 7.29 5.69 -14.43
C VAL A 121 6.04 4.85 -14.70
N TRP A 122 6.10 3.53 -14.46
CA TRP A 122 4.93 2.65 -14.56
C TRP A 122 3.83 3.06 -13.59
N ALA A 123 4.15 3.27 -12.31
CA ALA A 123 3.16 3.69 -11.31
C ALA A 123 2.45 5.00 -11.70
N ARG A 124 3.18 5.98 -12.29
CA ARG A 124 2.60 7.23 -12.79
C ARG A 124 1.73 7.04 -14.03
N SER A 125 2.19 6.21 -14.97
CA SER A 125 1.51 6.02 -16.26
C SER A 125 0.23 5.20 -16.09
N LEU A 126 0.26 4.14 -15.28
CA LEU A 126 -0.93 3.34 -14.98
C LEU A 126 -1.96 4.08 -14.12
N ALA A 127 -1.53 4.98 -13.23
CA ALA A 127 -2.47 5.84 -12.49
C ALA A 127 -3.32 6.71 -13.43
N LYS A 128 -2.71 7.28 -14.49
CA LYS A 128 -3.44 8.10 -15.48
C LYS A 128 -4.52 7.30 -16.23
N VAL A 129 -4.25 6.03 -16.53
CA VAL A 129 -5.21 5.12 -17.17
C VAL A 129 -6.43 4.92 -16.29
N SER A 130 -6.23 4.80 -14.97
CA SER A 130 -7.26 4.43 -14.03
C SER A 130 -8.14 5.61 -13.58
N GLU A 131 -7.61 6.83 -13.63
CA GLU A 131 -8.37 8.07 -13.39
C GLU A 131 -9.29 8.40 -14.57
N LYS A 132 -8.74 8.38 -15.79
CA LYS A 132 -9.49 8.73 -17.02
C LYS A 132 -10.67 7.79 -17.27
N SER A 133 -10.54 6.53 -16.85
CA SER A 133 -11.61 5.54 -16.94
C SER A 133 -12.71 5.79 -15.91
N ALA A 134 -12.36 6.26 -14.71
CA ALA A 134 -13.32 6.58 -13.65
C ALA A 134 -14.14 7.85 -13.96
N GLU A 135 -13.50 8.89 -14.51
CA GLU A 135 -14.17 10.13 -14.91
C GLU A 135 -15.27 9.89 -15.97
N LYS A 136 -15.04 8.94 -16.88
CA LYS A 136 -15.97 8.64 -17.97
C LYS A 136 -17.07 7.64 -17.60
N ALA A 137 -16.87 6.85 -16.55
CA ALA A 137 -17.84 5.89 -16.05
C ALA A 137 -18.89 6.51 -15.11
N ALA A 138 -18.72 7.78 -14.70
CA ALA A 138 -19.75 8.50 -13.97
C ALA A 138 -21.01 8.58 -14.84
N PRO A 139 -22.15 8.03 -14.42
CA PRO A 139 -23.38 8.16 -15.17
C PRO A 139 -23.67 9.66 -15.35
N ALA A 140 -24.02 10.05 -16.58
CA ALA A 140 -24.53 11.39 -16.83
C ALA A 140 -25.59 11.69 -15.76
N PRO A 141 -25.57 12.88 -15.11
CA PRO A 141 -26.54 13.21 -14.08
C PRO A 141 -27.92 12.87 -14.63
N ALA A 142 -28.64 11.98 -13.93
CA ALA A 142 -29.97 11.60 -14.34
C ALA A 142 -30.75 12.89 -14.64
N PRO A 143 -31.50 12.95 -15.77
CA PRO A 143 -32.30 14.13 -16.06
C PRO A 143 -33.12 14.43 -14.81
N ALA A 144 -32.97 15.66 -14.29
CA ALA A 144 -33.59 16.05 -13.04
C ALA A 144 -35.07 15.67 -13.10
N ASP A 145 -35.50 14.76 -12.22
CA ASP A 145 -36.90 14.40 -12.12
C ASP A 145 -37.70 15.70 -11.94
N PRO A 146 -38.80 15.89 -12.70
CA PRO A 146 -39.64 17.06 -12.53
C PRO A 146 -40.04 17.16 -11.06
N ALA A 147 -39.81 18.34 -10.48
CA ALA A 147 -40.02 18.61 -9.06
C ALA A 147 -41.33 17.98 -8.57
N PRO A 148 -41.30 17.15 -7.50
CA PRO A 148 -42.51 16.55 -6.97
C PRO A 148 -43.48 17.65 -6.53
N ALA A 149 -44.71 17.57 -7.03
CA ALA A 149 -45.80 18.43 -6.57
C ALA A 149 -46.01 18.24 -5.05
N PRO A 150 -46.35 19.31 -4.31
CA PRO A 150 -46.50 19.26 -2.86
C PRO A 150 -47.63 18.28 -2.46
N GLN A 151 -47.25 17.15 -1.85
CA GLN A 151 -48.19 16.23 -1.21
C GLN A 151 -48.46 16.69 0.21
N GLN A 152 -49.75 16.78 0.55
CA GLN A 152 -50.25 17.11 1.88
C GLN A 152 -49.88 16.05 2.90
N GLU A 153 -49.35 16.52 4.03
CA GLU A 153 -49.07 15.77 5.25
C GLU A 153 -50.36 15.22 5.85
N ALA A 154 -50.49 13.89 5.92
CA ALA A 154 -51.49 13.20 6.74
C ALA A 154 -50.75 12.48 7.87
N VAL A 155 -51.01 12.94 9.10
CA VAL A 155 -50.46 12.42 10.35
C VAL A 155 -51.14 11.08 10.68
N ALA A 156 -50.36 10.00 10.79
CA ALA A 156 -50.81 8.74 11.39
C ALA A 156 -49.78 8.25 12.42
N ALA A 157 -50.27 7.94 13.61
CA ALA A 157 -49.53 7.53 14.79
C ALA A 157 -48.90 6.12 14.66
N PRO A 158 -47.79 5.83 15.37
CA PRO A 158 -47.17 4.51 15.34
C PRO A 158 -47.84 3.54 16.33
N GLU A 159 -48.36 2.43 15.79
CA GLU A 159 -48.78 1.24 16.54
C GLU A 159 -47.56 0.31 16.69
N ALA A 160 -47.28 -0.11 17.92
CA ALA A 160 -46.11 -0.91 18.27
C ALA A 160 -46.43 -2.41 18.20
N GLU A 161 -45.71 -3.15 17.34
CA GLU A 161 -45.74 -4.62 17.34
C GLU A 161 -44.60 -5.22 18.18
N PRO A 162 -44.86 -6.26 18.99
CA PRO A 162 -43.85 -6.92 19.82
C PRO A 162 -43.04 -7.98 19.06
N VAL A 163 -41.71 -7.90 19.20
CA VAL A 163 -40.75 -8.89 18.67
C VAL A 163 -40.78 -10.15 19.54
N ALA A 164 -41.24 -11.27 18.97
CA ALA A 164 -41.20 -12.58 19.60
C ALA A 164 -39.78 -13.19 19.51
N VAL A 165 -39.28 -13.63 20.66
CA VAL A 165 -38.03 -14.39 20.82
C VAL A 165 -38.25 -15.83 20.34
N VAL A 166 -37.49 -16.27 19.33
CA VAL A 166 -37.46 -17.66 18.86
C VAL A 166 -36.25 -18.36 19.46
N GLU A 167 -36.50 -19.30 20.38
CA GLU A 167 -35.52 -20.27 20.89
C GLU A 167 -35.25 -21.37 19.85
N PRO A 168 -33.99 -21.83 19.67
CA PRO A 168 -33.70 -22.98 18.82
C PRO A 168 -33.94 -24.31 19.58
N LYS A 169 -34.88 -25.10 19.05
CA LYS A 169 -35.15 -26.49 19.42
C LYS A 169 -34.01 -27.41 18.97
N VAL A 170 -33.45 -28.16 19.92
CA VAL A 170 -32.53 -29.28 19.69
C VAL A 170 -33.35 -30.56 19.64
N ASP A 171 -33.33 -31.29 18.52
CA ASP A 171 -33.85 -32.65 18.42
C ASP A 171 -32.72 -33.69 18.33
N PRO A 172 -32.75 -34.76 19.15
CA PRO A 172 -31.81 -35.87 19.07
C PRO A 172 -32.45 -37.11 18.43
N LYS A 173 -31.70 -37.78 17.53
CA LYS A 173 -31.59 -39.25 17.34
C LYS A 173 -31.39 -39.60 15.87
N LYS A 174 -30.28 -40.29 15.58
CA LYS A 174 -30.34 -41.45 14.68
C LYS A 174 -29.39 -42.55 15.15
N LYS A 175 -29.99 -43.73 15.29
CA LYS A 175 -29.41 -45.01 15.71
C LYS A 175 -28.53 -45.63 14.63
N ASP A 176 -27.46 -46.27 15.12
CA ASP A 176 -26.91 -47.57 14.76
C ASP A 176 -26.97 -48.07 13.30
N LYS A 177 -25.78 -48.34 12.74
CA LYS A 177 -25.55 -49.60 12.04
C LYS A 177 -24.13 -50.13 12.28
N LYS A 178 -24.10 -51.43 12.54
CA LYS A 178 -23.05 -52.24 13.18
C LYS A 178 -22.44 -53.19 12.15
N GLY A 179 -21.11 -53.31 12.16
CA GLY A 179 -20.32 -54.39 11.53
C GLY A 179 -18.84 -54.21 11.91
N LYS A 180 -18.32 -54.80 13.00
CA LYS A 180 -17.82 -56.18 13.23
C LYS A 180 -16.51 -56.46 12.44
N LYS A 181 -15.32 -56.14 13.01
CA LYS A 181 -14.30 -57.01 13.71
C LYS A 181 -13.15 -57.44 12.73
N PRO A 182 -11.94 -57.92 13.13
CA PRO A 182 -11.18 -57.96 14.41
C PRO A 182 -9.77 -57.27 14.34
N ALA A 183 -9.23 -56.69 15.42
CA ALA A 183 -8.51 -57.25 16.58
C ALA A 183 -6.99 -57.43 16.41
N ALA A 184 -6.22 -56.62 17.15
CA ALA A 184 -5.00 -57.00 17.85
C ALA A 184 -4.85 -56.12 19.12
N GLN A 185 -4.69 -56.78 20.27
CA GLN A 185 -4.46 -56.21 21.62
C GLN A 185 -2.93 -56.04 21.89
N PRO A 186 -2.46 -55.84 23.14
CA PRO A 186 -2.51 -54.62 23.94
C PRO A 186 -1.12 -54.25 24.54
N VAL A 187 -0.96 -53.04 25.08
CA VAL A 187 -0.01 -52.81 26.20
C VAL A 187 -0.66 -51.93 27.25
N ALA A 188 -0.36 -52.27 28.50
CA ALA A 188 -1.09 -52.01 29.72
C ALA A 188 -0.52 -50.85 30.57
N LYS A 189 -1.40 -50.30 31.43
CA LYS A 189 -1.14 -49.67 32.76
C LYS A 189 -0.34 -48.34 32.75
N ASN A 190 -0.51 -47.37 33.66
CA ASN A 190 -1.12 -47.28 34.99
C ASN A 190 -1.31 -45.77 35.31
N ALA A 191 -2.41 -45.33 35.94
CA ALA A 191 -2.52 -44.89 37.35
C ALA A 191 -2.90 -43.39 37.42
N LYS A 192 -4.15 -43.05 37.79
CA LYS A 192 -4.63 -42.70 39.15
C LYS A 192 -3.86 -41.56 39.85
N ASN A 193 -4.53 -40.41 39.95
CA ASN A 193 -4.78 -39.58 41.14
C ASN A 193 -5.21 -38.19 40.62
N GLY A 194 -6.13 -37.42 41.19
CA GLY A 194 -6.83 -37.45 42.46
C GLY A 194 -7.39 -36.02 42.58
N LYS A 195 -8.70 -35.90 42.65
CA LYS A 195 -9.45 -34.64 42.75
C LYS A 195 -9.30 -34.05 44.16
N PRO A 196 -9.41 -32.72 44.33
CA PRO A 196 -10.52 -32.26 45.16
C PRO A 196 -11.30 -31.08 44.56
N LYS A 197 -12.59 -31.07 44.90
CA LYS A 197 -13.56 -29.99 44.75
C LYS A 197 -13.46 -29.06 45.96
N ASN A 198 -13.50 -27.75 45.73
CA ASN A 198 -14.12 -26.72 46.58
C ASN A 198 -14.34 -25.51 45.65
N GLY A 199 -15.53 -24.90 45.50
CA GLY A 199 -16.33 -24.23 46.53
C GLY A 199 -16.06 -22.72 46.41
N LYS A 200 -16.73 -22.01 45.50
CA LYS A 200 -17.95 -21.18 45.69
C LYS A 200 -17.66 -19.74 46.21
N ASN A 201 -18.28 -18.77 45.52
CA ASN A 201 -18.54 -17.35 45.85
C ASN A 201 -17.46 -16.29 45.53
N GLY A 202 -17.89 -15.31 44.72
CA GLY A 202 -17.20 -14.04 44.47
C GLY A 202 -18.03 -13.17 43.53
N LYS A 203 -18.91 -12.35 44.11
CA LYS A 203 -19.86 -11.44 43.48
C LYS A 203 -19.28 -10.01 43.48
N LYS A 204 -19.64 -9.21 42.46
CA LYS A 204 -19.56 -7.73 42.32
C LYS A 204 -18.21 -7.10 41.93
N GLY A 205 -18.29 -6.21 40.93
CA GLY A 205 -17.32 -5.16 40.62
C GLY A 205 -17.57 -4.56 39.24
N ALA A 206 -18.64 -3.76 39.10
CA ALA A 206 -18.88 -2.94 37.91
C ALA A 206 -17.92 -1.73 37.94
N ALA A 207 -17.25 -1.46 36.82
CA ALA A 207 -16.40 -0.30 36.63
C ALA A 207 -17.26 0.96 36.35
N PRO A 208 -16.93 2.14 36.91
CA PRO A 208 -17.61 3.37 36.54
C PRO A 208 -17.12 3.88 35.17
N ALA A 209 -18.08 4.33 34.36
CA ALA A 209 -17.84 5.13 33.17
C ALA A 209 -17.28 6.49 33.57
N ILE A 210 -16.23 6.93 32.89
CA ILE A 210 -15.69 8.28 32.96
C ILE A 210 -16.45 9.09 31.91
N GLU A 211 -17.33 9.98 32.36
CA GLU A 211 -17.93 11.03 31.53
C GLU A 211 -16.86 12.09 31.22
N GLU A 212 -16.65 12.32 29.93
CA GLU A 212 -15.82 13.38 29.38
C GLU A 212 -16.70 14.65 29.26
N PRO A 213 -16.33 15.80 29.83
CA PRO A 213 -17.13 17.01 29.71
C PRO A 213 -17.01 17.61 28.30
N ALA A 214 -18.16 17.73 27.62
CA ALA A 214 -18.29 18.42 26.35
C ALA A 214 -17.90 19.90 26.47
N MET A 215 -16.93 20.34 25.67
CA MET A 215 -16.65 21.76 25.47
C MET A 215 -17.73 22.40 24.58
N PRO A 216 -18.22 23.62 24.89
CA PRO A 216 -19.13 24.35 24.02
C PRO A 216 -18.40 24.84 22.75
N PRO A 217 -19.11 24.95 21.61
CA PRO A 217 -18.55 25.51 20.38
C PRO A 217 -18.25 27.01 20.56
N PRO A 218 -17.18 27.54 19.94
CA PRO A 218 -16.89 28.96 19.97
C PRO A 218 -17.91 29.76 19.14
N PRO A 219 -18.18 31.03 19.53
CA PRO A 219 -19.16 31.87 18.84
C PRO A 219 -18.68 32.24 17.42
N ALA A 220 -19.62 32.19 16.47
CA ALA A 220 -19.41 32.64 15.10
C ALA A 220 -19.18 34.17 15.08
N VAL A 221 -17.97 34.58 14.67
CA VAL A 221 -17.66 36.00 14.44
C VAL A 221 -17.91 36.29 12.96
N ALA A 222 -18.93 37.10 12.68
CA ALA A 222 -19.22 37.61 11.36
C ALA A 222 -18.13 38.61 10.94
N VAL A 223 -17.43 38.32 9.84
CA VAL A 223 -16.45 39.21 9.23
C VAL A 223 -17.13 39.99 8.11
N ALA A 224 -17.13 41.32 8.24
CA ALA A 224 -17.61 42.25 7.22
C ALA A 224 -16.71 42.20 5.97
N PRO A 225 -17.26 42.32 4.75
CA PRO A 225 -16.48 42.36 3.52
C PRO A 225 -15.69 43.67 3.40
N ALA A 226 -14.41 43.55 3.05
CA ALA A 226 -13.54 44.68 2.73
C ALA A 226 -13.90 45.30 1.36
N PRO A 227 -13.71 46.62 1.18
CA PRO A 227 -14.04 47.31 -0.06
C PRO A 227 -13.08 46.95 -1.20
N ALA A 228 -13.64 46.76 -2.39
CA ALA A 228 -12.91 46.45 -3.61
C ALA A 228 -12.08 47.66 -4.09
N ALA A 229 -10.84 47.39 -4.50
CA ALA A 229 -9.95 48.36 -5.14
C ALA A 229 -10.38 48.60 -6.61
N PRO A 230 -10.22 49.83 -7.14
CA PRO A 230 -10.58 50.16 -8.51
C PRO A 230 -9.64 49.50 -9.54
N ALA A 231 -10.24 48.90 -10.56
CA ALA A 231 -9.55 48.21 -11.65
C ALA A 231 -8.87 49.19 -12.62
N ALA A 232 -7.65 48.86 -13.04
CA ALA A 232 -6.92 49.53 -14.11
C ALA A 232 -7.49 49.17 -15.50
N PRO A 233 -7.39 50.06 -16.50
CA PRO A 233 -7.94 49.85 -17.83
C PRO A 233 -7.21 48.73 -18.59
N ALA A 234 -8.00 47.82 -19.17
CA ALA A 234 -7.54 46.65 -19.91
C ALA A 234 -7.02 47.03 -21.31
N ALA A 235 -5.88 46.45 -21.69
CA ALA A 235 -5.37 46.45 -23.05
C ALA A 235 -6.26 45.59 -23.98
N PRO A 236 -6.35 45.90 -25.29
CA PRO A 236 -7.18 45.16 -26.24
C PRO A 236 -6.70 43.71 -26.37
N ALA A 237 -7.62 42.78 -26.08
CA ALA A 237 -7.38 41.34 -26.10
C ALA A 237 -7.15 40.82 -27.53
N ALA A 238 -6.09 40.04 -27.70
CA ALA A 238 -5.90 39.22 -28.90
C ALA A 238 -7.08 38.20 -29.03
N PRO A 239 -7.50 37.85 -30.26
CA PRO A 239 -8.59 36.90 -30.48
C PRO A 239 -8.27 35.56 -29.82
N ALA A 240 -9.14 35.12 -28.92
CA ALA A 240 -9.01 33.86 -28.21
C ALA A 240 -8.96 32.70 -29.22
N PRO A 241 -8.00 31.76 -29.11
CA PRO A 241 -8.00 30.55 -29.93
C PRO A 241 -9.33 29.81 -29.71
N ALA A 242 -9.94 29.36 -30.81
CA ALA A 242 -11.21 28.63 -30.77
C ALA A 242 -11.11 27.46 -29.77
N ALA A 243 -12.06 27.39 -28.85
CA ALA A 243 -12.10 26.34 -27.85
C ALA A 243 -12.10 24.97 -28.55
N PRO A 244 -11.23 24.02 -28.14
CA PRO A 244 -11.23 22.69 -28.73
C PRO A 244 -12.62 22.08 -28.59
N ALA A 245 -13.14 21.52 -29.68
CA ALA A 245 -14.46 20.89 -29.71
C ALA A 245 -14.56 19.86 -28.58
N ALA A 246 -15.67 19.89 -27.84
CA ALA A 246 -15.91 18.96 -26.74
C ALA A 246 -15.77 17.51 -27.26
N PRO A 247 -14.99 16.65 -26.58
CA PRO A 247 -14.77 15.28 -27.04
C PRO A 247 -16.12 14.55 -27.09
N ALA A 248 -16.38 13.88 -28.22
CA ALA A 248 -17.59 13.06 -28.38
C ALA A 248 -17.75 12.07 -27.21
N ALA A 249 -18.98 11.91 -26.73
CA ALA A 249 -19.31 10.95 -25.68
C ALA A 249 -18.80 9.55 -26.08
N ALA A 250 -18.13 8.84 -25.16
CA ALA A 250 -17.68 7.47 -25.48
C ALA A 250 -18.89 6.57 -25.71
N ALA A 251 -18.74 5.63 -26.62
CA ALA A 251 -19.59 4.46 -26.67
C ALA A 251 -19.55 3.71 -25.31
N PRO A 252 -20.66 3.11 -24.86
CA PRO A 252 -20.68 2.32 -23.64
C PRO A 252 -19.64 1.19 -23.70
N ALA A 253 -19.10 0.80 -22.55
CA ALA A 253 -18.10 -0.27 -22.46
C ALA A 253 -18.70 -1.63 -22.87
N LYS A 254 -18.03 -2.33 -23.80
CA LYS A 254 -18.35 -3.66 -24.32
C LYS A 254 -18.02 -4.73 -23.29
N TYR A 255 -16.96 -4.51 -22.52
CA TYR A 255 -16.50 -5.39 -21.45
C TYR A 255 -16.37 -4.62 -20.14
N PRO A 256 -16.79 -5.20 -19.00
CA PRO A 256 -16.66 -4.54 -17.70
C PRO A 256 -15.19 -4.43 -17.25
N SER A 257 -14.30 -5.28 -17.78
CA SER A 257 -12.86 -5.27 -17.46
C SER A 257 -12.03 -5.97 -18.53
N LEU A 258 -10.70 -5.85 -18.44
CA LEU A 258 -9.78 -6.57 -19.32
C LEU A 258 -9.92 -8.09 -19.16
N LEU A 259 -10.00 -8.60 -17.92
CA LEU A 259 -10.20 -10.03 -17.70
C LEU A 259 -11.53 -10.52 -18.28
N ALA A 260 -12.60 -9.73 -18.12
CA ALA A 260 -13.91 -10.07 -18.66
C ALA A 260 -13.97 -10.01 -20.20
N ALA A 261 -13.07 -9.26 -20.84
CA ALA A 261 -12.92 -9.27 -22.30
C ALA A 261 -12.39 -10.61 -22.83
N ILE A 262 -11.54 -11.27 -22.04
CA ILE A 262 -11.00 -12.60 -22.36
C ILE A 262 -12.03 -13.68 -22.02
N ASP A 263 -12.57 -13.64 -20.80
CA ASP A 263 -13.60 -14.54 -20.32
C ASP A 263 -14.33 -13.93 -19.12
N LYS A 264 -15.66 -13.91 -19.19
CA LYS A 264 -16.54 -13.25 -18.23
C LYS A 264 -16.36 -13.73 -16.78
N ASP A 265 -15.88 -14.96 -16.57
CA ASP A 265 -15.77 -15.56 -15.25
C ASP A 265 -14.40 -15.28 -14.60
N LEU A 266 -13.41 -14.82 -15.36
CA LEU A 266 -12.06 -14.57 -14.84
C LEU A 266 -12.02 -13.45 -13.79
N ALA A 267 -12.73 -12.35 -14.02
CA ALA A 267 -12.75 -11.23 -13.07
C ALA A 267 -13.30 -11.66 -11.69
N ALA A 268 -14.36 -12.48 -11.69
CA ALA A 268 -14.95 -12.98 -10.45
C ALA A 268 -14.04 -13.99 -9.72
N SER A 269 -13.35 -14.88 -10.45
CA SER A 269 -12.38 -15.80 -9.86
C SER A 269 -11.17 -15.07 -9.27
N TRP A 270 -10.66 -14.06 -9.98
CA TRP A 270 -9.58 -13.20 -9.50
C TRP A 270 -9.97 -12.49 -8.19
N ALA A 271 -11.14 -11.86 -8.14
CA ALA A 271 -11.60 -11.14 -6.94
C ALA A 271 -11.63 -12.02 -5.69
N LYS A 272 -12.03 -13.30 -5.81
CA LYS A 272 -12.01 -14.27 -4.70
C LYS A 272 -10.59 -14.53 -4.18
N ILE A 273 -9.60 -14.59 -5.08
CA ILE A 273 -8.20 -14.81 -4.71
C ILE A 273 -7.67 -13.57 -3.98
N ILE A 274 -7.93 -12.37 -4.51
CA ILE A 274 -7.49 -11.12 -3.88
C ILE A 274 -8.14 -10.92 -2.51
N GLU A 275 -9.43 -11.22 -2.36
CA GLU A 275 -10.11 -11.19 -1.07
C GLU A 275 -9.42 -12.10 -0.04
N LYS A 276 -9.08 -13.34 -0.45
CA LYS A 276 -8.33 -14.27 0.42
C LYS A 276 -6.93 -13.77 0.75
N LYS A 277 -6.20 -13.23 -0.23
CA LYS A 277 -4.86 -12.64 -0.01
C LYS A 277 -4.91 -11.44 0.94
N LYS A 278 -5.94 -10.59 0.82
CA LYS A 278 -6.19 -9.47 1.75
C LYS A 278 -6.45 -9.99 3.17
N ALA A 279 -7.30 -11.00 3.33
CA ALA A 279 -7.57 -11.61 4.64
C ALA A 279 -6.29 -12.20 5.27
N ILE A 280 -5.41 -12.82 4.48
CA ILE A 280 -4.09 -13.28 4.94
C ILE A 280 -3.24 -12.10 5.43
N GLY A 281 -3.19 -11.00 4.67
CA GLY A 281 -2.49 -9.77 5.06
C GLY A 281 -3.00 -9.17 6.38
N ASP A 282 -4.32 -9.16 6.57
CA ASP A 282 -4.96 -8.68 7.80
C ASP A 282 -4.59 -9.57 9.00
N LEU A 283 -4.61 -10.90 8.84
CA LEU A 283 -4.17 -11.85 9.86
C LEU A 283 -2.68 -11.67 10.22
N LYS A 284 -1.80 -11.49 9.22
CA LYS A 284 -0.37 -11.21 9.44
C LYS A 284 -0.15 -9.89 10.19
N THR A 285 -0.97 -8.88 9.92
CA THR A 285 -0.93 -7.60 10.66
C THR A 285 -1.36 -7.77 12.11
N GLN A 286 -2.36 -8.63 12.39
CA GLN A 286 -2.74 -8.97 13.77
C GLN A 286 -1.61 -9.71 14.50
N ILE A 287 -0.94 -10.67 13.84
CA ILE A 287 0.23 -11.36 14.40
C ILE A 287 1.31 -10.35 14.81
N ALA A 288 1.68 -9.43 13.91
CA ALA A 288 2.69 -8.41 14.19
C ALA A 288 2.29 -7.48 15.36
N THR A 289 0.99 -7.21 15.52
CA THR A 289 0.47 -6.42 16.65
C THR A 289 0.61 -7.17 17.98
N GLU A 290 0.28 -8.46 18.00
CA GLU A 290 0.43 -9.32 19.18
C GLU A 290 1.93 -9.53 19.53
N GLU A 291 2.80 -9.65 18.53
CA GLU A 291 4.25 -9.70 18.72
C GLU A 291 4.78 -8.40 19.32
N ALA A 292 4.37 -7.25 18.81
CA ALA A 292 4.75 -5.96 19.39
C ALA A 292 4.26 -5.79 20.84
N ALA A 293 3.10 -6.37 21.19
CA ALA A 293 2.60 -6.37 22.56
C ALA A 293 3.48 -7.21 23.51
N LEU A 294 4.07 -8.31 23.01
CA LEU A 294 5.02 -9.12 23.79
C LEU A 294 6.30 -8.36 24.19
N ASP A 295 6.69 -7.36 23.39
CA ASP A 295 7.89 -6.56 23.61
C ASP A 295 7.65 -5.38 24.58
N VAL A 296 6.41 -5.16 25.03
CA VAL A 296 6.10 -4.09 25.98
C VAL A 296 6.76 -4.37 27.33
N LYS A 297 7.57 -3.41 27.80
CA LYS A 297 8.26 -3.50 29.08
C LYS A 297 7.25 -3.59 30.23
N GLY A 298 7.38 -4.63 31.06
CA GLY A 298 6.56 -4.82 32.26
C GLY A 298 5.29 -5.65 32.04
N ILE A 299 5.09 -6.20 30.83
CA ILE A 299 3.98 -7.12 30.57
C ILE A 299 4.05 -8.38 31.45
N SER A 300 2.92 -8.80 32.02
CA SER A 300 2.84 -9.91 32.96
C SER A 300 3.06 -11.26 32.26
N ASP A 301 3.51 -12.28 32.99
CA ASP A 301 3.66 -13.63 32.43
C ASP A 301 2.33 -14.25 31.99
N ALA A 302 1.21 -13.82 32.60
CA ALA A 302 -0.11 -14.23 32.17
C ALA A 302 -0.44 -13.65 30.78
N ASP A 303 -0.21 -12.36 30.58
CA ASP A 303 -0.48 -11.67 29.31
C ASP A 303 0.47 -12.16 28.21
N LYS A 304 1.76 -12.37 28.52
CA LYS A 304 2.70 -12.98 27.55
C LYS A 304 2.21 -14.34 27.05
N ARG A 305 1.66 -15.17 27.94
CA ARG A 305 1.09 -16.48 27.56
C ARG A 305 -0.20 -16.32 26.76
N ALA A 306 -0.99 -15.28 27.01
CA ALA A 306 -2.19 -14.98 26.24
C ALA A 306 -1.84 -14.56 24.81
N HIS A 307 -0.97 -13.57 24.63
CA HIS A 307 -0.51 -13.10 23.31
C HIS A 307 0.12 -14.24 22.49
N LYS A 308 0.98 -15.08 23.09
CA LYS A 308 1.55 -16.25 22.41
C LYS A 308 0.48 -17.23 21.89
N ARG A 309 -0.58 -17.49 22.68
CA ARG A 309 -1.68 -18.35 22.22
C ARG A 309 -2.47 -17.72 21.09
N THR A 310 -2.66 -16.40 21.12
CA THR A 310 -3.31 -15.65 20.03
C THR A 310 -2.47 -15.75 18.75
N ILE A 311 -1.16 -15.52 18.85
CA ILE A 311 -0.22 -15.68 17.72
C ILE A 311 -0.29 -17.10 17.15
N ASP A 312 -0.13 -18.15 17.97
CA ASP A 312 -0.20 -19.55 17.52
C ASP A 312 -1.54 -19.88 16.81
N HIS A 313 -2.63 -19.22 17.21
CA HIS A 313 -3.94 -19.39 16.58
C HIS A 313 -4.03 -18.65 15.24
N LEU A 314 -3.59 -17.39 15.20
CA LEU A 314 -3.56 -16.58 13.98
C LEU A 314 -2.65 -17.20 12.91
N GLU A 315 -1.48 -17.72 13.29
CA GLU A 315 -0.56 -18.43 12.38
C GLU A 315 -1.23 -19.65 11.72
N LYS A 316 -2.03 -20.40 12.47
CA LYS A 316 -2.80 -21.53 11.91
C LYS A 316 -3.87 -21.05 10.93
N GLN A 317 -4.51 -19.91 11.20
CA GLN A 317 -5.48 -19.31 10.28
C GLN A 317 -4.79 -18.83 8.99
N VAL A 318 -3.62 -18.20 9.11
CA VAL A 318 -2.77 -17.81 7.97
C VAL A 318 -2.42 -19.02 7.13
N ALA A 319 -1.87 -20.07 7.72
CA ALA A 319 -1.47 -21.28 6.98
C ALA A 319 -2.66 -21.97 6.28
N HIS A 320 -3.83 -21.98 6.92
CA HIS A 320 -5.04 -22.51 6.30
C HIS A 320 -5.50 -21.64 5.13
N ALA A 321 -5.56 -20.32 5.30
CA ALA A 321 -5.99 -19.38 4.29
C ALA A 321 -5.01 -19.35 3.09
N GLU A 322 -3.70 -19.42 3.33
CA GLU A 322 -2.68 -19.53 2.28
C GLU A 322 -2.91 -20.78 1.43
N LYS A 323 -3.13 -21.94 2.04
CA LYS A 323 -3.43 -23.17 1.30
C LYS A 323 -4.70 -23.07 0.45
N GLU A 324 -5.75 -22.39 0.94
CA GLU A 324 -6.96 -22.15 0.16
C GLU A 324 -6.70 -21.18 -1.00
N ALA A 325 -5.96 -20.09 -0.75
CA ALA A 325 -5.62 -19.10 -1.74
C ALA A 325 -4.76 -19.70 -2.87
N ASP A 326 -3.76 -20.53 -2.52
CA ASP A 326 -2.89 -21.22 -3.50
C ASP A 326 -3.71 -22.15 -4.40
N LYS A 327 -4.62 -22.94 -3.81
CA LYS A 327 -5.50 -23.82 -4.59
C LYS A 327 -6.39 -23.04 -5.55
N LEU A 328 -6.91 -21.88 -5.13
CA LEU A 328 -7.70 -21.01 -5.99
C LEU A 328 -6.84 -20.38 -7.09
N ALA A 329 -5.63 -19.95 -6.76
CA ALA A 329 -4.67 -19.39 -7.70
C ALA A 329 -4.28 -20.41 -8.78
N ASP A 330 -3.92 -21.64 -8.42
CA ASP A 330 -3.59 -22.70 -9.37
C ASP A 330 -4.76 -22.97 -10.35
N ALA A 331 -5.97 -23.14 -9.81
CA ALA A 331 -7.16 -23.34 -10.62
C ALA A 331 -7.45 -22.15 -11.55
N PHE A 332 -7.20 -20.93 -11.07
CA PHE A 332 -7.37 -19.72 -11.85
C PHE A 332 -6.32 -19.59 -12.96
N LEU A 333 -5.06 -19.96 -12.72
CA LEU A 333 -4.01 -19.93 -13.73
C LEU A 333 -4.34 -20.88 -14.89
N ASP A 334 -4.81 -22.09 -14.58
CA ASP A 334 -5.30 -23.03 -15.59
C ASP A 334 -6.49 -22.46 -16.37
N GLN A 335 -7.47 -21.89 -15.65
CA GLN A 335 -8.63 -21.24 -16.27
C GLN A 335 -8.19 -20.09 -17.19
N ALA A 336 -7.35 -19.18 -16.72
CA ALA A 336 -6.84 -18.04 -17.46
C ALA A 336 -6.16 -18.47 -18.76
N LYS A 337 -5.27 -19.47 -18.69
CA LYS A 337 -4.58 -20.00 -19.87
C LYS A 337 -5.54 -20.63 -20.88
N ILE A 338 -6.50 -21.43 -20.40
CA ILE A 338 -7.50 -22.10 -21.26
C ILE A 338 -8.42 -21.06 -21.92
N SER A 339 -8.93 -20.10 -21.16
CA SER A 339 -9.80 -19.03 -21.64
C SER A 339 -9.07 -18.15 -22.65
N ALA A 340 -7.82 -17.75 -22.36
CA ALA A 340 -7.00 -16.98 -23.28
C ALA A 340 -6.76 -17.73 -24.61
N LYS A 341 -6.47 -19.03 -24.57
CA LYS A 341 -6.32 -19.83 -25.80
C LYS A 341 -7.60 -19.84 -26.67
N LYS A 342 -8.77 -19.76 -26.04
CA LYS A 342 -10.07 -19.75 -26.71
C LYS A 342 -10.56 -18.34 -27.08
N ALA A 343 -9.89 -17.30 -26.60
CA ALA A 343 -10.30 -15.92 -26.84
C ALA A 343 -10.35 -15.63 -28.36
N PRO A 344 -11.38 -14.90 -28.85
CA PRO A 344 -11.48 -14.47 -30.23
C PRO A 344 -10.23 -13.69 -30.70
N ALA A 345 -9.91 -13.77 -32.00
CA ALA A 345 -8.70 -13.14 -32.55
C ALA A 345 -8.68 -11.62 -32.33
N ASP A 346 -9.81 -10.95 -32.49
CA ASP A 346 -9.97 -9.51 -32.23
C ASP A 346 -9.64 -9.16 -30.78
N VAL A 347 -10.14 -9.93 -29.81
CA VAL A 347 -9.80 -9.75 -28.38
C VAL A 347 -8.29 -9.94 -28.15
N ARG A 348 -7.69 -10.97 -28.74
CA ARG A 348 -6.25 -11.26 -28.58
C ARG A 348 -5.38 -10.16 -29.18
N ASP A 349 -5.68 -9.73 -30.39
CA ASP A 349 -4.91 -8.70 -31.10
C ASP A 349 -5.02 -7.34 -30.41
N HIS A 350 -6.18 -7.07 -29.81
CA HIS A 350 -6.45 -5.81 -29.13
C HIS A 350 -5.85 -5.75 -27.71
N PHE A 351 -6.06 -6.78 -26.89
CA PHE A 351 -5.63 -6.79 -25.49
C PHE A 351 -4.28 -7.48 -25.25
N GLY A 352 -3.78 -8.26 -26.20
CA GLY A 352 -2.48 -8.94 -26.09
C GLY A 352 -1.29 -7.99 -25.86
N PRO A 353 -1.13 -6.90 -26.62
CA PRO A 353 -0.06 -5.91 -26.37
C PRO A 353 -0.15 -5.28 -24.98
N VAL A 354 -1.36 -5.08 -24.47
CA VAL A 354 -1.59 -4.55 -23.12
C VAL A 354 -1.08 -5.51 -22.06
N LEU A 355 -1.43 -6.80 -22.16
CA LEU A 355 -0.95 -7.83 -21.22
C LEU A 355 0.58 -7.90 -21.17
N VAL A 356 1.24 -7.79 -22.32
CA VAL A 356 2.72 -7.78 -22.40
C VAL A 356 3.31 -6.60 -21.64
N ASN A 357 2.73 -5.41 -21.78
CA ASN A 357 3.21 -4.21 -21.10
C ASN A 357 2.90 -4.21 -19.59
N LEU A 358 1.72 -4.70 -19.18
CA LEU A 358 1.41 -4.90 -17.76
C LEU A 358 2.40 -5.88 -17.12
N ARG A 359 2.77 -6.95 -17.82
CA ARG A 359 3.78 -7.90 -17.33
C ARG A 359 5.14 -7.25 -17.15
N GLN A 360 5.54 -6.37 -18.08
CA GLN A 360 6.78 -5.61 -17.94
C GLN A 360 6.73 -4.65 -16.74
N ALA A 361 5.59 -3.99 -16.50
CA ALA A 361 5.38 -3.15 -15.33
C ALA A 361 5.54 -3.95 -14.02
N VAL A 362 4.98 -5.17 -13.97
CA VAL A 362 5.12 -6.10 -12.84
C VAL A 362 6.57 -6.53 -12.65
N ASP A 363 7.31 -6.86 -13.71
CA ASP A 363 8.75 -7.23 -13.61
C ASP A 363 9.62 -6.07 -13.10
N ASP A 364 9.36 -4.84 -13.57
CA ASP A 364 10.04 -3.64 -13.08
C ASP A 364 9.69 -3.33 -11.62
N ALA A 365 8.44 -3.55 -11.22
CA ALA A 365 8.00 -3.45 -9.82
C ALA A 365 8.64 -4.53 -8.93
N LYS A 366 8.78 -5.78 -9.39
CA LYS A 366 9.52 -6.84 -8.68
C LYS A 366 10.98 -6.43 -8.47
N THR A 367 11.59 -5.81 -9.48
CA THR A 367 12.96 -5.28 -9.39
C THR A 367 13.06 -4.13 -8.37
N ALA A 368 12.12 -3.19 -8.38
CA ALA A 368 12.07 -2.11 -7.39
C ALA A 368 11.87 -2.63 -5.95
N ASN A 369 10.95 -3.57 -5.76
CA ASN A 369 10.65 -4.18 -4.47
C ASN A 369 11.87 -4.99 -3.94
N GLY A 370 12.52 -5.76 -4.82
CA GLY A 370 13.73 -6.50 -4.50
C GLY A 370 14.91 -5.57 -4.15
N ALA A 371 15.09 -4.48 -4.90
CA ALA A 371 16.09 -3.46 -4.60
C ALA A 371 15.84 -2.78 -3.24
N ALA A 372 14.58 -2.55 -2.87
CA ALA A 372 14.22 -2.04 -1.55
C ALA A 372 14.61 -3.04 -0.45
N ALA A 373 14.27 -4.33 -0.60
CA ALA A 373 14.65 -5.38 0.36
C ALA A 373 16.17 -5.49 0.54
N VAL A 374 16.93 -5.52 -0.55
CA VAL A 374 18.40 -5.63 -0.51
C VAL A 374 19.02 -4.40 0.16
N ARG A 375 18.47 -3.20 -0.10
CA ARG A 375 19.02 -1.95 0.44
C ARG A 375 18.61 -1.68 1.89
N TYR A 376 17.48 -2.20 2.35
CA TYR A 376 16.89 -1.90 3.66
C TYR A 376 17.86 -2.02 4.83
N PRO A 377 18.62 -3.12 5.02
CA PRO A 377 19.54 -3.26 6.16
C PRO A 377 20.59 -2.15 6.23
N MET A 378 21.07 -1.69 5.07
CA MET A 378 22.07 -0.62 4.98
C MET A 378 21.45 0.77 5.18
N ALA A 379 20.19 0.95 4.82
CA ALA A 379 19.48 2.21 4.96
C ALA A 379 18.86 2.39 6.35
N ALA A 380 18.66 1.32 7.13
CA ALA A 380 17.95 1.36 8.42
C ALA A 380 18.55 2.34 9.43
N THR A 381 19.88 2.51 9.42
CA THR A 381 20.58 3.49 10.28
C THR A 381 20.25 4.94 9.92
N SER A 382 19.79 5.20 8.69
CA SER A 382 19.38 6.54 8.21
C SER A 382 17.91 6.87 8.47
N ILE A 383 17.16 6.03 9.21
CA ILE A 383 15.75 6.30 9.54
C ILE A 383 15.56 7.66 10.23
N PRO A 384 16.34 8.06 11.26
CA PRO A 384 16.18 9.36 11.91
C PRO A 384 16.37 10.54 10.93
N ASP A 385 17.45 10.52 10.16
CA ASP A 385 17.77 11.58 9.18
C ASP A 385 16.70 11.63 8.06
N SER A 386 16.25 10.47 7.60
CA SER A 386 15.17 10.35 6.61
C SER A 386 13.84 10.85 7.17
N ALA A 387 13.52 10.58 8.44
CA ALA A 387 12.32 11.08 9.10
C ALA A 387 12.35 12.61 9.21
N GLN A 388 13.51 13.20 9.54
CA GLN A 388 13.69 14.63 9.56
C GLN A 388 13.50 15.26 8.17
N HIS A 389 14.05 14.63 7.13
CA HIS A 389 13.84 15.08 5.76
C HIS A 389 12.37 15.01 5.34
N MET A 390 11.72 13.87 5.57
CA MET A 390 10.30 13.67 5.24
C MET A 390 9.40 14.63 6.00
N ALA A 391 9.71 14.95 7.27
CA ALA A 391 9.00 15.98 8.02
C ALA A 391 9.05 17.33 7.29
N GLY A 392 10.17 17.70 6.68
CA GLY A 392 10.29 18.92 5.87
C GLY A 392 9.38 18.91 4.64
N VAL A 393 9.30 17.76 3.95
CA VAL A 393 8.36 17.56 2.84
C VAL A 393 6.91 17.74 3.31
N TYR A 394 6.54 17.08 4.42
CA TYR A 394 5.19 17.14 4.97
C TYR A 394 4.81 18.52 5.49
N VAL A 395 5.73 19.32 6.02
CA VAL A 395 5.44 20.72 6.38
C VAL A 395 5.03 21.50 5.14
N ALA A 396 5.79 21.36 4.04
CA ALA A 396 5.48 22.05 2.81
C ALA A 396 4.12 21.59 2.21
N ASP A 397 3.85 20.29 2.24
CA ASP A 397 2.58 19.72 1.75
C ASP A 397 1.39 20.20 2.58
N VAL A 398 1.46 20.12 3.92
CA VAL A 398 0.37 20.56 4.81
C VAL A 398 0.10 22.06 4.64
N ILE A 399 1.15 22.90 4.52
CA ILE A 399 0.96 24.33 4.31
C ILE A 399 0.33 24.61 2.94
N GLU A 400 0.78 23.92 1.88
CA GLU A 400 0.20 24.05 0.54
C GLU A 400 -1.28 23.64 0.53
N GLU A 401 -1.62 22.53 1.16
CA GLU A 401 -3.01 22.05 1.27
C GLU A 401 -3.92 23.05 2.02
N LYS A 402 -3.40 23.71 3.06
CA LYS A 402 -4.19 24.63 3.89
C LYS A 402 -4.26 26.05 3.34
N THR A 403 -3.24 26.49 2.61
CA THR A 403 -3.11 27.89 2.15
C THR A 403 -3.21 28.05 0.63
N GLY A 404 -3.14 26.96 -0.13
CA GLY A 404 -3.03 26.96 -1.59
C GLY A 404 -1.66 27.42 -2.11
N LYS A 405 -0.67 27.64 -1.23
CA LYS A 405 0.68 28.08 -1.61
C LYS A 405 1.73 27.24 -0.89
N ARG A 406 2.63 26.63 -1.66
CA ARG A 406 3.78 25.92 -1.10
C ARG A 406 4.79 26.92 -0.53
N PRO A 407 5.23 26.77 0.74
CA PRO A 407 6.22 27.68 1.31
C PRO A 407 7.55 27.51 0.55
N GLN A 408 8.28 28.61 0.37
CA GLN A 408 9.65 28.52 -0.11
C GLN A 408 10.46 27.87 1.01
N GLY A 409 10.92 26.63 0.84
CA GLY A 409 11.51 25.79 1.88
C GLY A 409 12.79 26.33 2.54
N GLN A 410 13.17 27.59 2.31
CA GLN A 410 14.28 28.28 2.95
C GLN A 410 13.88 28.76 4.34
N GLY A 411 14.25 28.00 5.37
CA GLY A 411 14.16 28.44 6.78
C GLY A 411 13.43 27.46 7.69
N VAL A 412 12.58 26.59 7.14
CA VAL A 412 11.89 25.56 7.93
C VAL A 412 12.88 24.47 8.32
N GLN A 413 13.17 24.37 9.61
CA GLN A 413 14.06 23.35 10.16
C GLN A 413 13.28 22.44 11.11
N PRO A 414 12.62 21.39 10.59
CA PRO A 414 12.01 20.40 11.45
C PRO A 414 13.11 19.69 12.24
N ASN A 415 12.95 19.61 13.55
CA ASN A 415 13.78 18.77 14.40
C ASN A 415 12.96 17.56 14.82
N VAL A 416 13.41 16.37 14.42
CA VAL A 416 12.72 15.11 14.65
C VAL A 416 13.58 14.25 15.57
N THR A 417 12.99 13.82 16.68
CA THR A 417 13.59 12.81 17.56
C THR A 417 12.67 11.60 17.65
N LEU A 418 13.27 10.41 17.70
CA LEU A 418 12.54 9.15 17.73
C LEU A 418 12.72 8.45 19.08
N ASP A 419 11.62 8.07 19.71
CA ASP A 419 11.58 7.13 20.84
C ASP A 419 10.81 5.88 20.41
N GLY A 420 11.53 4.92 19.82
CA GLY A 420 10.93 3.81 19.10
C GLY A 420 10.17 4.30 17.86
N THR A 421 8.86 4.03 17.80
CA THR A 421 7.96 4.51 16.73
C THR A 421 7.37 5.89 17.03
N LYS A 422 7.60 6.45 18.22
CA LYS A 422 7.07 7.75 18.62
C LYS A 422 7.95 8.86 18.08
N VAL A 423 7.35 9.73 17.28
CA VAL A 423 7.99 10.94 16.74
C VAL A 423 7.74 12.10 17.69
N ASN A 424 8.80 12.75 18.16
CA ASN A 424 8.71 14.08 18.76
C ASN A 424 9.28 15.08 17.75
N LEU A 425 8.45 16.00 17.30
CA LEU A 425 8.75 16.94 16.24
C LEU A 425 8.58 18.37 16.74
N THR A 426 9.56 19.22 16.44
CA THR A 426 9.46 20.67 16.63
C THR A 426 9.73 21.38 15.30
N LEU A 427 8.91 22.39 15.01
CA LEU A 427 9.03 23.19 13.80
C LEU A 427 9.61 24.56 14.15
N ASN A 428 10.78 24.88 13.58
CA ASN A 428 11.39 26.20 13.69
C ASN A 428 11.38 26.89 12.32
N GLY A 429 11.32 28.22 12.34
CA GLY A 429 11.47 29.04 11.13
C GLY A 429 10.22 29.18 10.25
N LEU A 430 9.04 28.84 10.75
CA LEU A 430 7.77 29.13 10.07
C LEU A 430 7.32 30.56 10.39
N SER A 431 7.10 31.37 9.37
CA SER A 431 6.56 32.72 9.53
C SER A 431 5.03 32.71 9.50
N GLN A 432 4.39 33.73 10.08
CA GLN A 432 2.93 33.89 9.99
C GLN A 432 2.46 34.07 8.53
N ALA A 433 3.33 34.59 7.65
CA ALA A 433 3.02 34.76 6.24
C ALA A 433 2.92 33.42 5.50
N ASP A 434 3.75 32.43 5.85
CA ASP A 434 3.71 31.09 5.26
C ASP A 434 2.47 30.30 5.71
N LEU A 435 2.03 30.52 6.94
CA LEU A 435 0.94 29.76 7.56
C LEU A 435 -0.45 30.26 7.18
N GLY A 436 -0.57 31.50 6.69
CA GLY A 436 -1.87 32.12 6.40
C GLY A 436 -2.77 32.16 7.66
N LYS A 437 -3.91 31.46 7.60
CA LYS A 437 -4.86 31.35 8.74
C LYS A 437 -4.59 30.12 9.63
N THR A 438 -3.70 29.23 9.23
CA THR A 438 -3.40 27.99 9.94
C THR A 438 -2.47 28.28 11.12
N SER A 439 -2.63 27.55 12.22
CA SER A 439 -1.74 27.69 13.39
C SER A 439 -0.51 26.79 13.28
N VAL A 440 0.60 27.18 13.91
CA VAL A 440 1.79 26.32 14.03
C VAL A 440 1.44 24.98 14.70
N ALA A 441 0.52 24.98 15.68
CA ALA A 441 0.10 23.79 16.40
C ALA A 441 -0.64 22.79 15.49
N GLU A 442 -1.53 23.27 14.62
CA GLU A 442 -2.23 22.43 13.65
C GLU A 442 -1.24 21.80 12.64
N VAL A 443 -0.36 22.61 12.05
CA VAL A 443 0.68 22.11 11.13
C VAL A 443 1.60 21.11 11.85
N THR A 444 2.06 21.42 13.07
CA THR A 444 2.93 20.52 13.85
C THR A 444 2.24 19.19 14.13
N SER A 445 0.97 19.20 14.53
CA SER A 445 0.20 17.99 14.81
C SER A 445 0.07 17.11 13.56
N GLU A 446 -0.32 17.70 12.44
CA GLU A 446 -0.52 16.97 11.18
C GLU A 446 0.81 16.42 10.62
N VAL A 447 1.88 17.22 10.65
CA VAL A 447 3.22 16.78 10.24
C VAL A 447 3.74 15.68 11.16
N THR A 448 3.49 15.76 12.48
CA THR A 448 3.86 14.71 13.43
C THR A 448 3.13 13.40 13.11
N ALA A 449 1.83 13.47 12.77
CA ALA A 449 1.05 12.31 12.38
C ALA A 449 1.58 11.66 11.08
N ARG A 450 1.80 12.47 10.03
CA ARG A 450 2.37 11.98 8.74
C ARG A 450 3.77 11.39 8.93
N THR A 451 4.63 12.04 9.71
CA THR A 451 5.99 11.56 10.02
C THR A 451 5.94 10.26 10.83
N THR A 452 5.03 10.15 11.81
CA THR A 452 4.82 8.92 12.58
C THR A 452 4.35 7.77 11.69
N ALA A 453 3.42 8.03 10.77
CA ALA A 453 2.98 7.04 9.79
C ALA A 453 4.14 6.59 8.88
N TRP A 454 4.96 7.52 8.40
CA TRP A 454 6.15 7.20 7.61
C TRP A 454 7.18 6.37 8.40
N VAL A 455 7.47 6.71 9.65
CA VAL A 455 8.40 5.94 10.51
C VAL A 455 7.88 4.53 10.75
N LYS A 456 6.58 4.37 11.02
CA LYS A 456 5.94 3.05 11.15
C LYS A 456 6.06 2.26 9.85
N ARG A 457 5.81 2.89 8.71
CA ARG A 457 5.95 2.29 7.37
C ARG A 457 7.40 1.86 7.11
N ALA A 458 8.38 2.70 7.44
CA ALA A 458 9.79 2.39 7.29
C ALA A 458 10.21 1.20 8.16
N LEU A 459 9.77 1.15 9.43
CA LEU A 459 10.09 0.03 10.32
C LEU A 459 9.38 -1.27 9.92
N GLY A 460 8.16 -1.18 9.39
CA GLY A 460 7.39 -2.32 8.89
C GLY A 460 7.70 -2.71 7.44
N LEU A 461 8.69 -2.08 6.80
CA LEU A 461 8.87 -2.14 5.36
C LEU A 461 9.10 -3.55 4.82
N LEU A 462 9.87 -4.38 5.54
CA LEU A 462 10.15 -5.76 5.13
C LEU A 462 8.88 -6.62 5.06
N GLY A 463 7.93 -6.38 5.97
CA GLY A 463 6.61 -7.03 5.95
C GLY A 463 5.82 -6.65 4.70
N THR A 464 5.77 -5.35 4.38
CA THR A 464 5.10 -4.89 3.14
C THR A 464 5.80 -5.37 1.88
N ILE A 465 7.14 -5.38 1.84
CA ILE A 465 7.90 -5.90 0.70
C ILE A 465 7.54 -7.36 0.44
N SER A 466 7.40 -8.18 1.48
CA SER A 466 6.95 -9.58 1.34
C SER A 466 5.54 -9.67 0.77
N ALA A 467 4.57 -8.94 1.34
CA ALA A 467 3.19 -8.95 0.85
C ALA A 467 3.09 -8.48 -0.62
N THR A 468 3.83 -7.43 -0.97
CA THR A 468 3.90 -6.90 -2.33
C THR A 468 4.54 -7.91 -3.29
N LYS A 469 5.55 -8.66 -2.85
CA LYS A 469 6.18 -9.72 -3.65
C LYS A 469 5.19 -10.83 -3.99
N ASP A 470 4.37 -11.26 -3.03
CA ASP A 470 3.39 -12.32 -3.23
C ASP A 470 2.26 -11.90 -4.20
N MET A 471 1.88 -10.61 -4.18
CA MET A 471 0.95 -10.03 -5.14
C MET A 471 1.57 -9.96 -6.55
N LEU A 472 2.75 -9.33 -6.68
CA LEU A 472 3.45 -9.19 -7.96
C LEU A 472 3.80 -10.54 -8.60
N SER A 473 4.10 -11.57 -7.80
CA SER A 473 4.38 -12.90 -8.33
C SER A 473 3.12 -13.54 -8.94
N PHE A 474 1.99 -13.41 -8.26
CA PHE A 474 0.71 -13.90 -8.77
C PHE A 474 0.25 -13.13 -10.02
N GLU A 475 0.39 -11.81 -10.04
CA GLU A 475 0.13 -11.00 -11.25
C GLU A 475 1.00 -11.45 -12.43
N ASP A 476 2.31 -11.66 -12.22
CA ASP A 476 3.23 -12.14 -13.25
C ASP A 476 2.83 -13.53 -13.78
N ASP A 477 2.44 -14.45 -12.89
CA ASP A 477 1.98 -15.81 -13.27
C ASP A 477 0.70 -15.75 -14.09
N VAL A 478 -0.26 -14.91 -13.70
CA VAL A 478 -1.53 -14.73 -14.43
C VAL A 478 -1.31 -14.09 -15.79
N LEU A 479 -0.56 -13.00 -15.85
CA LEU A 479 -0.24 -12.34 -17.11
C LEU A 479 0.53 -13.28 -18.05
N SER A 480 1.46 -14.07 -17.52
CA SER A 480 2.17 -15.11 -18.27
C SER A 480 1.23 -16.19 -18.79
N ALA A 481 0.32 -16.70 -17.95
CA ALA A 481 -0.67 -17.71 -18.33
C ALA A 481 -1.60 -17.22 -19.46
N LEU A 482 -2.07 -15.97 -19.38
CA LEU A 482 -2.89 -15.35 -20.43
C LEU A 482 -2.10 -15.19 -21.74
N ILE A 483 -0.89 -14.64 -21.68
CA ILE A 483 0.00 -14.45 -22.85
C ILE A 483 0.32 -15.80 -23.50
N ASP A 484 0.62 -16.84 -22.71
CA ASP A 484 0.89 -18.17 -23.21
C ASP A 484 -0.34 -18.83 -23.83
N GLY A 485 -1.52 -18.58 -23.27
CA GLY A 485 -2.80 -18.97 -23.87
C GLY A 485 -2.98 -18.35 -25.27
N PHE A 486 -2.75 -17.03 -25.40
CA PHE A 486 -2.80 -16.34 -26.69
C PHE A 486 -1.78 -16.92 -27.67
N LYS A 487 -0.52 -17.11 -27.27
CA LYS A 487 0.52 -17.72 -28.13
C LYS A 487 0.15 -19.14 -28.59
N ALA A 488 -0.45 -19.94 -27.72
CA ALA A 488 -0.91 -21.29 -28.07
C ALA A 488 -2.04 -21.32 -29.12
N SER A 489 -2.63 -20.16 -29.42
CA SER A 489 -3.63 -19.97 -30.47
C SER A 489 -3.07 -19.31 -31.75
N GLY A 490 -1.75 -19.15 -31.84
CA GLY A 490 -1.06 -18.58 -33.00
C GLY A 490 -0.78 -17.08 -32.92
N TRP A 491 -1.13 -16.41 -31.82
CA TRP A 491 -0.84 -14.99 -31.63
C TRP A 491 0.66 -14.74 -31.40
N ALA A 492 1.21 -13.73 -32.05
CA ALA A 492 2.61 -13.32 -31.90
C ALA A 492 2.71 -12.15 -30.92
N ALA A 493 3.34 -12.39 -29.77
CA ALA A 493 3.51 -11.35 -28.76
C ALA A 493 4.46 -10.24 -29.26
N PRO A 494 4.08 -8.95 -29.18
CA PRO A 494 4.99 -7.85 -29.44
C PRO A 494 6.09 -7.80 -28.37
N ALA A 495 7.17 -7.08 -28.67
CA ALA A 495 8.16 -6.77 -27.65
C ALA A 495 7.54 -5.86 -26.57
N PRO A 496 7.84 -6.07 -25.28
CA PRO A 496 7.40 -5.15 -24.23
C PRO A 496 8.07 -3.79 -24.39
N VAL A 497 7.38 -2.73 -23.96
CA VAL A 497 7.98 -1.40 -23.87
C VAL A 497 9.04 -1.40 -22.77
N THR A 498 10.27 -1.11 -23.15
CA THR A 498 11.39 -0.97 -22.23
C THR A 498 11.53 0.48 -21.79
N ILE A 499 11.33 0.75 -20.51
CA ILE A 499 11.65 2.05 -19.93
C ILE A 499 13.18 2.10 -19.76
N PRO A 500 13.87 3.10 -20.34
CA PRO A 500 15.31 3.17 -20.23
C PRO A 500 15.70 3.28 -18.75
N ASP A 501 16.75 2.56 -18.38
CA ASP A 501 17.39 2.81 -17.11
C ASP A 501 17.84 4.27 -17.07
N ALA A 502 17.44 5.00 -16.03
CA ALA A 502 17.99 6.32 -15.78
C ALA A 502 19.52 6.16 -15.74
N PRO A 503 20.31 6.85 -16.59
CA PRO A 503 21.76 6.76 -16.53
C PRO A 503 22.15 6.95 -15.07
N GLY A 504 22.71 5.89 -14.48
CA GLY A 504 23.13 5.91 -13.09
C GLY A 504 24.05 7.11 -12.98
N GLY A 505 23.73 8.05 -12.08
CA GLY A 505 24.58 9.22 -11.88
C GLY A 505 25.99 8.69 -11.70
N ALA A 506 26.88 8.99 -12.65
CA ALA A 506 28.21 8.40 -12.70
C ALA A 506 28.76 8.49 -11.28
N ALA A 507 29.06 7.33 -10.66
CA ALA A 507 29.53 7.29 -9.29
C ALA A 507 30.58 8.38 -9.17
N PRO A 508 30.39 9.39 -8.29
CA PRO A 508 31.17 10.62 -8.34
C PRO A 508 32.61 10.20 -8.42
N ALA A 509 33.27 10.50 -9.55
CA ALA A 509 34.57 9.96 -9.89
C ALA A 509 35.40 10.05 -8.63
N ARG A 510 35.73 8.90 -8.02
CA ARG A 510 36.42 8.86 -6.72
C ARG A 510 37.65 9.72 -6.93
N SER A 511 37.58 10.96 -6.48
CA SER A 511 38.58 11.96 -6.79
C SER A 511 39.85 11.35 -6.25
N ALA A 512 40.77 11.02 -7.16
CA ALA A 512 41.96 10.25 -6.88
C ALA A 512 42.77 11.05 -5.87
N ARG A 513 42.47 10.85 -4.59
CA ARG A 513 43.02 11.61 -3.49
C ARG A 513 44.43 11.09 -3.31
N GLY A 514 45.36 11.76 -4.00
CA GLY A 514 46.80 11.69 -3.77
C GLY A 514 47.43 10.33 -4.06
N GLN A 515 47.63 10.01 -5.34
CA GLN A 515 48.92 9.39 -5.67
C GLN A 515 49.97 10.50 -5.53
N GLY A 516 50.68 10.49 -4.41
CA GLY A 516 51.82 11.37 -4.20
C GLY A 516 52.79 11.20 -5.37
N THR A 517 53.13 12.30 -6.01
CA THR A 517 54.30 12.39 -6.88
C THR A 517 55.51 11.85 -6.12
N PRO A 518 56.26 10.87 -6.65
CA PRO A 518 57.53 10.47 -6.06
C PRO A 518 58.45 11.69 -6.08
N ARG A 519 58.96 12.08 -4.90
CA ARG A 519 60.05 13.06 -4.82
C ARG A 519 61.32 12.36 -5.29
N SER A 520 61.87 12.88 -6.38
CA SER A 520 63.20 12.54 -6.93
C SER A 520 64.31 12.98 -6.00
#